data_AF-A0A7V3NBS2-F1
#
_entry.id   AF-A0A7V3NBS2-F1
#
_cell.length_a   1.000
_cell.length_b   1.000
_cell.length_c   1.000
_cell.angle_alpha   90.00
_cell.angle_beta   90.00
_cell.angle_gamma   90.00
#
_symmetry.space_group_name_H-M   'P 1'
#
loop_
_entity.id
_entity.type
_entity.pdbx_description
1 polymer ?
#
loop_
_entity_poly.entity_id
_entity_poly.type
_entity_poly.pdbx_seq_one_letter_code
_entity_poly.pdbx_strand_id
1 'polypeptide(L)'
;MRRVLLGLVALTVAVRTAALLAVPDALRDDWDRYRAVAENLVFRGVFATIEAPTAYRPPLYPLMLVPAVALGPFAKPAIAVLHVALGVGTVLLTWRFGLQAGLGRAAVLGAVLVALDPILVRQSTLVMTETPAAFFAAAGLVALGRAAARPSTMRVAAAGVVVALAALVRPTFLPWLGLCAAGLPWRAAPAGRPLAVAVVFVAA
;
A
#
# COMPACT_ATOMS: atom_id res chain seq x y z
N MET A 1 9.39 -15.59 17.16
CA MET A 1 8.96 -14.49 16.27
C MET A 1 10.08 -13.56 15.81
N ARG A 2 10.99 -13.06 16.68
CA ARG A 2 12.00 -12.04 16.29
C ARG A 2 12.88 -12.43 15.10
N ARG A 3 13.36 -13.68 15.04
CA ARG A 3 14.18 -14.19 13.92
C ARG A 3 13.42 -14.19 12.59
N VAL A 4 12.14 -14.57 12.59
CA VAL A 4 11.29 -14.57 11.39
C VAL A 4 11.09 -13.14 10.89
N LEU A 5 10.78 -12.21 11.79
CA LEU A 5 10.64 -10.80 11.44
C LEU A 5 11.92 -10.26 10.78
N LEU A 6 13.08 -10.48 11.40
CA LEU A 6 14.37 -10.04 10.86
C LEU A 6 14.67 -10.70 9.51
N GLY A 7 14.37 -11.99 9.36
CA GLY A 7 14.53 -12.72 8.09
C GLY A 7 13.66 -12.13 6.97
N LEU A 8 12.38 -11.84 7.24
CA LEU A 8 11.48 -11.22 6.25
C LEU A 8 11.94 -9.82 5.85
N VAL A 9 12.37 -9.01 6.82
CA VAL A 9 12.90 -7.66 6.56
C VAL A 9 14.18 -7.76 5.73
N ALA A 10 15.15 -8.57 6.15
CA ALA A 10 16.42 -8.73 5.45
C ALA A 10 16.23 -9.25 4.01
N LEU A 11 15.40 -10.27 3.83
CA LEU A 11 15.06 -10.81 2.51
C LEU A 11 14.44 -9.73 1.61
N THR A 12 13.44 -9.01 2.13
CA THR A 12 12.73 -8.00 1.34
C THR A 12 13.66 -6.85 0.97
N VAL A 13 14.44 -6.33 1.92
CA VAL A 13 15.43 -5.27 1.64
C VAL A 13 16.43 -5.74 0.59
N ALA A 14 17.01 -6.94 0.76
CA ALA A 14 17.99 -7.47 -0.19
C ALA A 14 17.42 -7.58 -1.61
N VAL A 15 16.23 -8.18 -1.77
CA VAL A 15 15.61 -8.38 -3.09
C VAL A 15 15.21 -7.06 -3.74
N ARG A 16 14.60 -6.14 -2.99
CA ARG A 16 14.14 -4.85 -3.54
C ARG A 16 15.31 -3.94 -3.89
N THR A 17 16.32 -3.89 -3.02
CA THR A 17 17.54 -3.12 -3.29
C THR A 17 18.30 -3.71 -4.47
N ALA A 18 18.44 -5.04 -4.57
CA ALA A 18 19.07 -5.67 -5.72
C ALA A 18 18.35 -5.33 -7.03
N ALA A 19 17.01 -5.37 -7.05
CA ALA A 19 16.23 -4.98 -8.22
C ALA A 19 16.43 -3.50 -8.60
N LEU A 20 16.42 -2.59 -7.61
CA LEU A 20 16.69 -1.16 -7.83
C LEU A 20 18.10 -0.91 -8.40
N LEU A 21 19.10 -1.66 -7.92
CA LEU A 21 20.47 -1.55 -8.42
C LEU A 21 20.65 -2.16 -9.81
N ALA A 22 19.85 -3.16 -10.18
CA ALA A 22 19.88 -3.78 -11.50
C ALA A 22 19.28 -2.89 -12.60
N VAL A 23 18.34 -2.00 -12.24
CA VAL A 23 17.73 -1.03 -13.16
C VAL A 23 17.79 0.39 -12.58
N PRO A 24 18.99 0.96 -12.41
CA PRO A 24 19.16 2.19 -11.65
C PRO A 24 18.34 3.34 -12.26
N ASP A 25 18.17 3.38 -13.58
CA ASP A 25 17.50 4.48 -14.26
C ASP A 25 15.98 4.34 -14.36
N ALA A 26 15.40 3.21 -13.95
CA ALA A 26 13.95 3.00 -13.97
C ALA A 26 13.18 4.00 -13.10
N LEU A 27 13.79 4.48 -12.02
CA LEU A 27 13.20 5.54 -11.21
C LEU A 27 13.27 6.92 -11.88
N ARG A 28 14.05 7.13 -12.94
CA ARG A 28 14.03 8.42 -13.66
C ARG A 28 12.76 8.57 -14.49
N ASP A 29 12.25 7.46 -15.00
CA ASP A 29 11.04 7.43 -15.81
C ASP A 29 9.80 7.76 -14.96
N ASP A 30 9.02 8.73 -15.42
CA ASP A 30 7.79 9.20 -14.79
C ASP A 30 6.67 9.25 -15.84
N TRP A 31 6.32 8.08 -16.37
CA TRP A 31 5.35 7.95 -17.47
C TRP A 31 4.00 8.59 -17.14
N ASP A 32 3.54 8.39 -15.91
CA ASP A 32 2.24 8.90 -15.44
C ASP A 32 2.32 10.28 -14.77
N ARG A 33 3.51 10.91 -14.79
CA ARG A 33 3.75 12.28 -14.30
C ARG A 33 3.52 12.48 -12.80
N TYR A 34 3.63 11.42 -11.99
CA TYR A 34 3.47 11.51 -10.54
C TYR A 34 4.56 12.33 -9.88
N ARG A 35 5.82 12.18 -10.33
CA ARG A 35 6.93 13.01 -9.84
C ARG A 35 6.77 14.46 -10.31
N ALA A 36 6.37 14.68 -11.56
CA ALA A 36 6.15 16.04 -12.07
C ALA A 36 5.10 16.82 -11.25
N VAL A 37 4.04 16.16 -10.81
CA VAL A 37 3.05 16.78 -9.89
C VAL A 37 3.69 17.12 -8.55
N ALA A 38 4.51 16.24 -7.99
CA ALA A 38 5.22 16.50 -6.74
C ALA A 38 6.24 17.65 -6.88
N GLU A 39 6.93 17.77 -8.01
CA GLU A 39 7.81 18.89 -8.34
C GLU A 39 7.04 20.21 -8.42
N ASN A 40 5.90 20.25 -9.10
CA ASN A 40 5.05 21.44 -9.15
C ASN A 40 4.53 21.84 -7.76
N LEU A 41 4.20 20.87 -6.89
CA LEU A 41 3.84 21.16 -5.50
C LEU A 41 5.00 21.79 -4.73
N VAL A 42 6.22 21.25 -4.86
CA VAL A 42 7.40 21.77 -4.16
C VAL A 42 7.78 23.17 -4.65
N PHE A 43 7.85 23.39 -5.96
CA PHE A 43 8.40 24.62 -6.54
C PHE A 43 7.35 25.72 -6.76
N ARG A 44 6.08 25.35 -6.93
CA ARG A 44 5.01 26.30 -7.28
C ARG A 44 3.85 26.30 -6.28
N GLY A 45 3.76 25.30 -5.40
CA GLY A 45 2.61 25.13 -4.51
C GLY A 45 1.32 24.74 -5.23
N VAL A 46 1.40 24.26 -6.48
CA VAL A 46 0.23 23.95 -7.32
C VAL A 46 0.20 22.46 -7.64
N PHE A 47 -0.96 21.82 -7.42
CA PHE A 47 -1.21 20.46 -7.87
C PHE A 47 -1.52 20.45 -9.37
N ALA A 48 -0.47 20.35 -10.19
CA ALA A 48 -0.51 20.50 -11.64
C ALA A 48 0.40 19.51 -12.35
N THR A 49 0.11 19.20 -13.61
CA THR A 49 1.10 18.67 -14.56
C THR A 49 1.83 19.85 -15.23
N ILE A 50 2.58 19.59 -16.32
CA ILE A 50 3.33 20.62 -17.05
C ILE A 50 2.41 21.73 -17.59
N GLU A 51 1.19 21.38 -18.01
CA GLU A 51 0.30 22.25 -18.79
C GLU A 51 -0.68 23.05 -17.91
N ALA A 52 -1.26 22.42 -16.88
CA ALA A 52 -2.32 23.02 -16.07
C ALA A 52 -2.53 22.30 -14.72
N PRO A 53 -3.21 22.96 -13.75
CA PRO A 53 -3.78 22.30 -12.58
C PRO A 53 -4.58 21.05 -12.99
N THR A 54 -4.46 19.97 -12.24
CA THR A 54 -5.09 18.69 -12.59
C THR A 54 -5.79 18.03 -11.41
N ALA A 55 -6.88 17.33 -11.69
CA ALA A 55 -7.52 16.39 -10.77
C ALA A 55 -7.55 14.96 -11.36
N TYR A 56 -6.84 14.73 -12.47
CA TYR A 56 -6.90 13.46 -13.20
C TYR A 56 -6.26 12.31 -12.43
N ARG A 57 -5.18 12.59 -11.68
CA ARG A 57 -4.48 11.60 -10.85
C ARG A 57 -4.86 11.73 -9.38
N PRO A 58 -5.05 10.60 -8.67
CA PRO A 58 -5.25 10.62 -7.23
C PRO A 58 -4.08 11.29 -6.50
N PRO A 59 -4.34 12.03 -5.41
CA PRO A 59 -3.35 12.94 -4.84
C PRO A 59 -2.33 12.27 -3.93
N LEU A 60 -2.62 11.09 -3.36
CA LEU A 60 -1.81 10.60 -2.24
C LEU A 60 -0.39 10.21 -2.68
N TYR A 61 -0.23 9.55 -3.82
CA TYR A 61 1.12 9.17 -4.27
C TYR A 61 1.99 10.39 -4.63
N PRO A 62 1.55 11.38 -5.42
CA PRO A 62 2.26 12.65 -5.58
C PRO A 62 2.65 13.30 -4.25
N LEU A 63 1.73 13.36 -3.28
CA LEU A 63 2.00 13.94 -1.96
C LEU A 63 3.06 13.14 -1.18
N MET A 64 3.10 11.82 -1.32
CA MET A 64 4.15 10.98 -0.73
C MET A 64 5.53 11.22 -1.35
N LEU A 65 5.58 11.68 -2.60
CA LEU A 65 6.83 12.00 -3.30
C LEU A 65 7.38 13.39 -2.94
N VAL A 66 6.55 14.31 -2.46
CA VAL A 66 6.93 15.70 -2.12
C VAL A 66 8.17 15.77 -1.21
N PRO A 67 8.27 15.04 -0.08
CA PRO A 67 9.45 15.09 0.77
C PRO A 67 10.72 14.62 0.07
N ALA A 68 10.60 13.61 -0.81
CA ALA A 68 11.74 13.13 -1.57
C ALA A 68 12.19 14.16 -2.62
N VAL A 69 11.25 14.74 -3.36
CA VAL A 69 11.54 15.79 -4.35
C VAL A 69 12.16 17.02 -3.71
N ALA A 70 11.72 17.41 -2.51
CA ALA A 70 12.29 18.53 -1.76
C ALA A 70 13.79 18.33 -1.41
N LEU A 71 14.31 17.09 -1.47
CA LEU A 71 15.75 16.80 -1.29
C LEU A 71 16.58 17.02 -2.57
N GLY A 72 15.98 17.49 -3.66
CA GLY A 72 16.64 17.88 -4.89
C GLY A 72 17.47 16.73 -5.51
N PRO A 73 18.82 16.82 -5.57
CA PRO A 73 19.67 15.76 -6.11
C PRO A 73 19.47 14.38 -5.47
N PHE A 74 18.98 14.33 -4.22
CA PHE A 74 18.70 13.10 -3.49
C PHE A 74 17.27 12.57 -3.68
N ALA A 75 16.45 13.16 -4.57
CA ALA A 75 15.08 12.72 -4.79
C ALA A 75 14.99 11.24 -5.22
N LYS A 76 15.83 10.82 -6.17
CA LYS A 76 15.87 9.43 -6.65
C LYS A 76 16.18 8.42 -5.53
N PRO A 77 17.28 8.55 -4.76
CA PRO A 77 17.53 7.63 -3.65
C PRO A 77 16.47 7.73 -2.55
N ALA A 78 15.89 8.90 -2.28
CA ALA A 78 14.81 9.03 -1.31
C ALA A 78 13.52 8.30 -1.75
N ILE A 79 13.16 8.35 -3.03
CA ILE A 79 12.05 7.58 -3.59
C ILE A 79 12.34 6.08 -3.51
N ALA A 80 13.58 5.66 -3.80
CA ALA A 80 14.00 4.26 -3.67
C ALA A 80 13.82 3.76 -2.23
N VAL A 81 14.26 4.55 -1.24
CA VAL A 81 14.09 4.25 0.19
C VAL A 81 12.60 4.17 0.55
N LEU A 82 11.77 5.10 0.07
CA LEU A 82 10.32 5.06 0.26
C LEU A 82 9.73 3.76 -0.29
N HIS A 83 10.07 3.36 -1.52
CA HIS A 83 9.54 2.13 -2.13
C HIS A 83 10.00 0.86 -1.42
N VAL A 84 11.25 0.81 -0.97
CA VAL A 84 11.76 -0.30 -0.14
C VAL A 84 11.02 -0.36 1.19
N ALA A 85 10.82 0.78 1.86
CA ALA A 85 10.09 0.85 3.13
C ALA A 85 8.63 0.39 2.97
N LEU A 86 7.95 0.84 1.91
CA LEU A 86 6.60 0.39 1.58
C LEU A 86 6.57 -1.11 1.28
N GLY A 87 7.53 -1.63 0.50
CA GLY A 87 7.65 -3.06 0.21
C GLY A 87 7.84 -3.92 1.46
N VAL A 88 8.73 -3.51 2.37
CA VAL A 88 8.90 -4.15 3.69
C VAL A 88 7.59 -4.08 4.48
N GLY A 89 6.95 -2.92 4.52
CA GLY A 89 5.65 -2.73 5.16
C GLY A 89 4.60 -3.71 4.64
N THR A 90 4.48 -3.85 3.32
CA THR A 90 3.56 -4.79 2.66
C THR A 90 3.82 -6.22 3.10
N VAL A 91 5.08 -6.69 3.07
CA VAL A 91 5.44 -8.06 3.50
C VAL A 91 5.08 -8.30 4.97
N LEU A 92 5.38 -7.35 5.85
CA LEU A 92 5.08 -7.46 7.28
C LEU A 92 3.57 -7.44 7.56
N LEU A 93 2.81 -6.65 6.82
CA LEU A 93 1.36 -6.58 6.90
C LEU A 93 0.72 -7.88 6.38
N THR A 94 1.22 -8.44 5.27
CA THR A 94 0.80 -9.76 4.75
C THR A 94 1.04 -10.85 5.80
N TRP A 95 2.22 -10.89 6.41
CA TRP A 95 2.51 -11.83 7.50
C TRP A 95 1.52 -11.65 8.65
N ARG A 96 1.26 -10.40 9.06
CA ARG A 96 0.32 -10.09 10.14
C ARG A 96 -1.11 -10.47 9.80
N PHE A 97 -1.53 -10.28 8.56
CA PHE A 97 -2.84 -10.69 8.08
C PHE A 97 -2.99 -12.20 8.13
N GLY A 98 -2.00 -12.95 7.65
CA GLY A 98 -1.99 -14.42 7.75
C GLY A 98 -2.09 -14.93 9.19
N LEU A 99 -1.41 -14.27 10.14
CA LEU A 99 -1.55 -14.59 11.57
C LEU A 99 -2.97 -14.30 12.09
N GLN A 100 -3.60 -13.19 11.68
CA GLN A 100 -4.99 -12.88 12.05
C GLN A 100 -5.99 -13.88 11.47
N ALA A 101 -5.69 -14.42 10.28
CA ALA A 101 -6.49 -15.45 9.63
C ALA A 101 -6.25 -16.88 10.19
N GLY A 102 -5.41 -17.03 11.23
CA GLY A 102 -5.16 -18.33 11.86
C GLY A 102 -4.18 -19.24 11.11
N LEU A 103 -3.46 -18.72 10.11
CA LEU A 103 -2.52 -19.52 9.29
C LEU A 103 -1.24 -19.95 10.04
N GLY A 104 -1.02 -19.46 11.26
CA GLY A 104 0.13 -19.83 12.09
C GLY A 104 1.47 -19.67 11.35
N ARG A 105 2.21 -20.77 11.19
CA ARG A 105 3.50 -20.79 10.48
C ARG A 105 3.36 -20.57 8.97
N ALA A 106 2.25 -20.95 8.36
CA ALA A 106 2.01 -20.76 6.93
C ALA A 106 1.90 -19.28 6.54
N ALA A 107 1.61 -18.39 7.49
CA ALA A 107 1.66 -16.94 7.26
C ALA A 107 3.05 -16.46 6.80
N VAL A 108 4.13 -17.16 7.18
CA VAL A 108 5.50 -16.85 6.74
C VAL A 108 5.64 -17.13 5.25
N LEU A 109 5.07 -18.23 4.75
CA LEU A 109 5.10 -18.57 3.33
C LEU A 109 4.41 -17.48 2.49
N GLY A 110 3.22 -17.04 2.90
CA GLY A 110 2.53 -15.93 2.21
C GLY A 110 3.35 -14.64 2.17
N ALA A 111 4.05 -14.30 3.27
CA ALA A 111 4.93 -13.14 3.32
C ALA A 111 6.17 -13.30 2.42
N VAL A 112 6.77 -14.49 2.37
CA VAL A 112 7.90 -14.80 1.48
C VAL A 112 7.48 -14.72 0.00
N LEU A 113 6.30 -15.24 -0.34
CA LEU A 113 5.77 -15.14 -1.70
C LEU A 113 5.61 -13.68 -2.12
N VAL A 114 5.05 -12.82 -1.25
CA VAL A 114 4.94 -11.38 -1.52
C VAL A 114 6.32 -10.70 -1.60
N ALA A 115 7.27 -11.11 -0.76
CA ALA A 115 8.63 -10.55 -0.79
C ALA A 115 9.33 -10.81 -2.13
N LEU A 116 9.13 -12.02 -2.68
CA LEU A 116 9.75 -12.53 -3.91
C LEU A 116 8.90 -12.34 -5.16
N ASP A 117 7.69 -11.81 -5.05
CA ASP A 117 6.78 -11.64 -6.18
C ASP A 117 7.42 -10.74 -7.26
N PRO A 118 7.64 -11.26 -8.49
CA PRO A 118 8.40 -10.55 -9.51
C PRO A 118 7.71 -9.28 -9.99
N ILE A 119 6.36 -9.26 -9.97
CA ILE A 119 5.58 -8.10 -10.40
C ILE A 119 5.75 -6.98 -9.38
N LEU A 120 5.53 -7.25 -8.09
CA LEU A 120 5.72 -6.27 -7.03
C LEU A 120 7.17 -5.78 -7.01
N VAL A 121 8.15 -6.69 -7.18
CA VAL A 121 9.59 -6.32 -7.20
C VAL A 121 9.85 -5.35 -8.35
N ARG A 122 9.38 -5.66 -9.55
CA ARG A 122 9.53 -4.77 -10.71
C ARG A 122 8.81 -3.43 -10.52
N GLN A 123 7.59 -3.44 -9.99
CA GLN A 123 6.82 -2.22 -9.75
C GLN A 123 7.49 -1.30 -8.72
N SER A 124 8.24 -1.85 -7.76
CA SER A 124 8.99 -1.03 -6.79
C SER A 124 10.15 -0.23 -7.40
N THR A 125 10.58 -0.55 -8.61
CA THR A 125 11.63 0.20 -9.32
C THR A 125 11.09 1.34 -10.20
N LEU A 126 9.77 1.52 -10.27
CA LEU A 126 9.10 2.50 -11.12
C LEU A 126 8.41 3.56 -10.26
N VAL A 127 8.31 4.79 -10.75
CA VAL A 127 7.57 5.88 -10.07
C VAL A 127 6.06 5.70 -10.32
N MET A 128 5.47 4.71 -9.66
CA MET A 128 4.13 4.21 -9.97
C MET A 128 3.31 3.95 -8.70
N THR A 129 1.99 3.92 -8.84
CA THR A 129 1.05 3.78 -7.70
C THR A 129 0.99 2.37 -7.11
N GLU A 130 1.50 1.37 -7.81
CA GLU A 130 1.39 -0.05 -7.51
C GLU A 130 2.01 -0.38 -6.15
N THR A 131 3.19 0.18 -5.86
CA THR A 131 3.91 -0.05 -4.60
C THR A 131 3.16 0.49 -3.38
N PRO A 132 2.76 1.77 -3.33
CA PRO A 132 1.93 2.28 -2.23
C PRO A 132 0.54 1.64 -2.21
N ALA A 133 -0.05 1.33 -3.36
CA ALA A 133 -1.34 0.64 -3.44
C ALA A 133 -1.30 -0.73 -2.75
N ALA A 134 -0.28 -1.54 -3.02
CA ALA A 134 -0.08 -2.83 -2.37
C ALA A 134 0.07 -2.69 -0.84
N PHE A 135 0.82 -1.67 -0.39
CA PHE A 135 0.97 -1.37 1.03
C PHE A 135 -0.37 -1.03 1.69
N PHE A 136 -1.13 -0.08 1.14
CA PHE A 136 -2.41 0.33 1.71
C PHE A 136 -3.48 -0.77 1.60
N ALA A 137 -3.44 -1.61 0.57
CA ALA A 137 -4.29 -2.79 0.46
C ALA A 137 -4.01 -3.79 1.60
N ALA A 138 -2.74 -4.15 1.83
CA ALA A 138 -2.36 -5.04 2.92
C ALA A 138 -2.68 -4.44 4.30
N ALA A 139 -2.48 -3.12 4.47
CA ALA A 139 -2.85 -2.40 5.68
C ALA A 139 -4.37 -2.42 5.89
N GLY A 140 -5.15 -2.24 4.83
CA GLY A 140 -6.61 -2.28 4.84
C GLY A 140 -7.12 -3.64 5.28
N LEU A 141 -6.61 -4.73 4.71
CA LEU A 141 -6.96 -6.10 5.12
C LEU A 141 -6.67 -6.36 6.60
N VAL A 142 -5.50 -5.91 7.07
CA VAL A 142 -5.10 -6.00 8.48
C VAL A 142 -6.01 -5.17 9.39
N ALA A 143 -6.42 -3.97 8.98
CA ALA A 143 -7.28 -3.09 9.76
C ALA A 143 -8.73 -3.61 9.82
N LEU A 144 -9.26 -4.05 8.67
CA LEU A 144 -10.58 -4.67 8.54
C LEU A 144 -10.67 -5.96 9.34
N GLY A 145 -9.65 -6.83 9.29
CA GLY A 145 -9.57 -8.04 10.10
C GLY A 145 -9.66 -7.76 11.59
N ARG A 146 -8.95 -6.72 12.08
CA ARG A 146 -9.03 -6.28 13.48
C ARG A 146 -10.38 -5.71 13.86
N ALA A 147 -10.97 -4.88 12.99
CA ALA A 147 -12.29 -4.30 13.20
C ALA A 147 -13.37 -5.40 13.25
N ALA A 148 -13.27 -6.43 12.41
CA ALA A 148 -14.18 -7.56 12.41
C ALA A 148 -14.02 -8.46 13.64
N ALA A 149 -12.78 -8.75 14.06
CA ALA A 149 -12.53 -9.64 15.19
C ALA A 149 -12.87 -9.00 16.55
N ARG A 150 -12.68 -7.69 16.69
CA ARG A 150 -12.96 -6.94 17.92
C ARG A 150 -13.53 -5.57 17.56
N PRO A 151 -14.84 -5.47 17.29
CA PRO A 151 -15.43 -4.23 16.82
C PRO A 151 -15.30 -3.10 17.85
N SER A 152 -14.88 -1.93 17.37
CA SER A 152 -14.97 -0.66 18.09
C SER A 152 -15.01 0.47 17.07
N THR A 153 -15.65 1.59 17.43
CA THR A 153 -15.77 2.76 16.53
C THR A 153 -14.40 3.21 16.01
N MET A 154 -13.39 3.26 16.89
CA MET A 154 -12.03 3.62 16.51
C MET A 154 -11.42 2.65 15.49
N ARG A 155 -11.62 1.33 15.63
CA ARG A 155 -11.06 0.33 14.70
C ARG A 155 -11.76 0.36 13.35
N VAL A 156 -13.08 0.54 13.35
CA VAL A 156 -13.88 0.70 12.13
C VAL A 156 -13.48 1.97 11.39
N ALA A 157 -13.38 3.10 12.10
CA ALA A 157 -12.92 4.37 11.53
C ALA A 157 -11.49 4.25 10.97
N ALA A 158 -10.56 3.65 11.73
CA ALA A 158 -9.20 3.43 11.26
C ALA A 158 -9.14 2.54 10.00
N ALA A 159 -9.95 1.48 9.92
CA ALA A 159 -10.04 0.66 8.72
C ALA A 159 -10.59 1.45 7.53
N GLY A 160 -11.65 2.23 7.73
CA GLY A 160 -12.21 3.11 6.70
C GLY A 160 -11.19 4.14 6.19
N VAL A 161 -10.44 4.78 7.09
CA VAL A 161 -9.37 5.72 6.73
C VAL A 161 -8.30 5.04 5.89
N VAL A 162 -7.84 3.85 6.27
CA VAL A 162 -6.81 3.12 5.51
C VAL A 162 -7.30 2.75 4.11
N VAL A 163 -8.55 2.29 3.98
CA VAL A 163 -9.15 1.96 2.67
C VAL A 163 -9.37 3.24 1.84
N ALA A 164 -9.76 4.35 2.46
CA ALA A 164 -9.88 5.64 1.77
C ALA A 164 -8.52 6.15 1.28
N LEU A 165 -7.46 5.99 2.08
CA LEU A 165 -6.09 6.30 1.64
C LEU A 165 -5.70 5.42 0.44
N ALA A 166 -6.04 4.12 0.43
CA ALA A 166 -5.82 3.26 -0.73
C ALA A 166 -6.52 3.81 -1.99
N ALA A 167 -7.77 4.30 -1.85
CA ALA A 167 -8.51 4.93 -2.95
C ALA A 167 -7.87 6.24 -3.43
N LEU A 168 -7.26 7.01 -2.52
CA LEU A 168 -6.48 8.21 -2.85
C LEU A 168 -5.10 7.90 -3.46
N VAL A 169 -4.62 6.66 -3.38
CA VAL A 169 -3.48 6.18 -4.20
C VAL A 169 -3.96 5.72 -5.57
N ARG A 170 -5.01 4.89 -5.61
CA ARG A 170 -5.52 4.29 -6.85
C ARG A 170 -7.05 4.16 -6.78
N PRO A 171 -7.82 4.71 -7.74
CA PRO A 171 -9.27 4.77 -7.65
C PRO A 171 -9.94 3.39 -7.75
N THR A 172 -9.20 2.36 -8.16
CA THR A 172 -9.64 0.95 -8.16
C THR A 172 -10.03 0.44 -6.77
N PHE A 173 -9.66 1.15 -5.69
CA PHE A 173 -10.10 0.82 -4.32
C PHE A 173 -11.44 1.46 -3.92
N LEU A 174 -12.06 2.32 -4.75
CA LEU A 174 -13.37 2.92 -4.44
C LEU A 174 -14.49 1.87 -4.25
N PRO A 175 -14.61 0.81 -5.08
CA PRO A 175 -15.59 -0.24 -4.83
C PRO A 175 -15.38 -0.92 -3.48
N TRP A 176 -14.13 -1.17 -3.10
CA TRP A 176 -13.79 -1.76 -1.80
C TRP A 176 -14.19 -0.85 -0.63
N LEU A 177 -14.01 0.47 -0.76
CA LEU A 177 -14.49 1.43 0.23
C LEU A 177 -16.02 1.37 0.37
N GLY A 178 -16.75 1.35 -0.74
CA GLY A 178 -18.21 1.22 -0.76
C GLY A 178 -18.70 -0.08 -0.11
N LEU A 179 -18.06 -1.21 -0.42
CA LEU A 179 -18.36 -2.50 0.19
C LEU A 179 -18.09 -2.50 1.71
N CYS A 180 -16.99 -1.89 2.15
CA CYS A 180 -16.70 -1.76 3.57
C CYS A 180 -17.74 -0.88 4.30
N ALA A 181 -18.10 0.25 3.69
CA ALA A 181 -19.10 1.17 4.24
C ALA A 181 -20.49 0.52 4.34
N ALA A 182 -20.88 -0.30 3.36
CA ALA A 182 -22.14 -1.03 3.38
C ALA A 182 -22.12 -2.23 4.34
N GLY A 183 -21.02 -2.98 4.41
CA GLY A 183 -20.95 -4.26 5.13
C GLY A 183 -20.61 -4.18 6.62
N LEU A 184 -19.86 -3.16 7.07
CA LEU A 184 -19.45 -3.01 8.47
C LEU A 184 -20.62 -2.67 9.43
N PRO A 185 -21.59 -1.81 9.08
CA PRO A 185 -22.73 -1.50 9.96
C PRO A 185 -23.61 -2.72 10.25
N TRP A 186 -23.74 -3.64 9.29
CA TRP A 186 -24.59 -4.84 9.40
C TRP A 186 -24.03 -5.87 10.40
N ARG A 187 -22.74 -5.79 10.75
CA ARG A 187 -22.09 -6.64 11.76
C ARG A 187 -22.03 -6.01 13.16
N ALA A 188 -22.33 -4.73 13.29
CA ALA A 188 -22.38 -4.02 14.56
C ALA A 188 -23.77 -4.09 15.22
N ALA A 189 -24.78 -4.63 14.53
CA ALA A 189 -26.07 -4.97 15.12
C ALA A 189 -25.93 -6.22 16.02
N PRO A 190 -26.53 -6.23 17.22
CA PRO A 190 -26.47 -7.40 18.10
C PRO A 190 -27.30 -8.56 17.55
N ALA A 191 -26.76 -9.77 17.73
CA ALA A 191 -27.37 -11.10 17.54
C ALA A 191 -27.23 -11.79 16.16
N GLY A 192 -26.37 -12.82 16.14
CA GLY A 192 -26.89 -14.17 15.95
C GLY A 192 -26.75 -14.87 14.59
N ARG A 193 -25.97 -14.38 13.61
CA ARG A 193 -25.78 -15.13 12.34
C ARG A 193 -24.35 -15.08 11.80
N PRO A 194 -23.54 -16.14 11.98
CA PRO A 194 -22.27 -16.28 11.27
C PRO A 194 -22.52 -16.84 9.86
N LEU A 195 -21.61 -16.51 8.93
CA LEU A 195 -21.46 -17.06 7.58
C LEU A 195 -22.41 -16.52 6.49
N ALA A 196 -21.94 -15.52 5.72
CA ALA A 196 -22.37 -15.33 4.32
C ALA A 196 -21.52 -14.34 3.48
N VAL A 197 -20.58 -13.56 4.06
CA VAL A 197 -19.83 -12.54 3.27
C VAL A 197 -18.37 -12.92 3.02
N ALA A 198 -17.94 -14.13 3.39
CA ALA A 198 -16.60 -14.62 3.05
C ALA A 198 -16.41 -14.91 1.55
N VAL A 199 -17.46 -14.84 0.71
CA VAL A 199 -17.41 -15.25 -0.70
C VAL A 199 -17.16 -14.08 -1.68
N VAL A 200 -17.24 -12.82 -1.27
CA VAL A 200 -16.96 -11.70 -2.19
C VAL A 200 -15.44 -11.44 -2.35
N PHE A 201 -14.59 -12.08 -1.54
CA PHE A 201 -13.16 -11.76 -1.46
C PHE A 201 -12.25 -12.42 -2.52
N VAL A 202 -12.77 -13.19 -3.49
CA VAL A 202 -11.93 -13.95 -4.45
C VAL A 202 -12.22 -13.66 -5.93
N ALA A 203 -13.21 -12.82 -6.29
CA ALA A 203 -13.62 -12.67 -7.69
C ALA A 203 -13.83 -11.21 -8.17
N ALA A 204 -12.89 -10.32 -7.86
CA ALA A 204 -12.77 -9.01 -8.52
C ALA A 204 -11.32 -8.67 -8.81
#